data_AF-A0A3D4UHS1-F1
#
_entry.id   AF-A0A3D4UHS1-F1
#
_cell.length_a   1.000
_cell.length_b   1.000
_cell.length_c   1.000
_cell.angle_alpha   90.00
_cell.angle_beta   90.00
_cell.angle_gamma   90.00
#
_symmetry.space_group_name_H-M   'P 1'
#
loop_
_entity.id
_entity.type
_entity.pdbx_description
1 polymer ?
#
loop_
_entity_poly.entity_id
_entity_poly.type
_entity_poly.pdbx_seq_one_letter_code
_entity_poly.pdbx_strand_id
1 'polypeptide(L)' 'WVQTDMGGQAADLSPDQSTSSIMNTIDQLSAKDNGRFVDYKGDELPW' A
#
# COMPACT_ATOMS: atom_id res chain seq x y z
N TRP A 1 7.24 3.62 1.75
CA TRP A 1 7.23 4.91 2.45
C TRP A 1 6.90 5.99 1.42
N VAL A 2 5.98 6.92 1.71
CA VAL A 2 5.43 7.87 0.73
C VAL A 2 5.87 9.33 1.01
N GLN A 3 6.18 10.09 -0.02
CA GLN A 3 6.59 11.51 0.00
C GLN A 3 5.41 12.43 0.37
N THR A 4 5.06 12.44 1.65
CA THR A 4 4.04 13.32 2.26
C THR A 4 4.69 14.14 3.37
N ASP A 5 3.97 15.07 3.99
CA ASP A 5 4.49 15.81 5.15
C ASP A 5 4.94 14.88 6.28
N MET A 6 4.24 13.77 6.50
CA MET A 6 4.64 12.75 7.48
C MET A 6 5.85 11.93 7.02
N GLY A 7 5.99 11.73 5.71
CA GLY A 7 7.03 10.87 5.17
C GLY A 7 8.32 11.58 4.77
N GLY A 8 8.29 12.90 4.60
CA GLY A 8 9.42 13.69 4.11
C GLY A 8 9.76 13.44 2.64
N GLN A 9 10.60 14.31 2.09
CA GLN A 9 10.98 14.29 0.67
C GLN A 9 11.93 13.15 0.30
N ALA A 10 12.59 12.53 1.30
CA ALA A 10 13.52 11.42 1.08
C ALA A 10 12.82 10.06 0.91
N ALA A 11 11.50 10.01 1.02
CA ALA A 11 10.71 8.80 0.83
C ALA A 11 10.75 8.31 -0.62
N ASP A 12 10.66 6.99 -0.81
CA ASP A 12 10.89 6.38 -2.13
C ASP A 12 9.71 6.48 -3.10
N LEU A 13 8.48 6.66 -2.59
CA LEU A 13 7.26 6.66 -3.40
C LEU A 13 6.62 8.03 -3.45
N SER A 14 6.17 8.46 -4.63
CA SER A 14 5.25 9.58 -4.71
C SER A 14 3.85 9.19 -4.18
N PRO A 15 3.03 10.17 -3.77
CA PRO A 15 1.64 9.92 -3.39
C PRO A 15 0.86 9.18 -4.49
N ASP A 16 0.98 9.63 -5.75
CA ASP A 16 0.25 9.04 -6.88
C ASP A 16 0.63 7.57 -7.13
N GLN A 17 1.93 7.22 -6.99
CA GLN A 17 2.40 5.85 -7.10
C GLN A 17 1.81 4.99 -5.99
N SER A 18 1.86 5.48 -4.75
CA SER A 18 1.31 4.76 -3.60
C SER A 18 -0.18 4.53 -3.75
N THR A 19 -0.96 5.54 -4.10
CA THR A 19 -2.43 5.43 -4.22
C THR A 19 -2.84 4.52 -5.36
N SER A 20 -2.16 4.61 -6.51
CA SER A 20 -2.45 3.73 -7.66
C SER A 20 -2.18 2.26 -7.33
N SER A 21 -1.06 1.96 -6.65
CA SER A 21 -0.76 0.60 -6.21
C SER A 21 -1.73 0.08 -5.15
N ILE A 22 -2.14 0.94 -4.20
CA ILE A 22 -3.17 0.59 -3.21
C ILE A 22 -4.50 0.26 -3.89
N MET A 23 -4.95 1.09 -4.85
CA MET A 23 -6.19 0.82 -5.60
C MET A 23 -6.11 -0.52 -6.34
N ASN A 24 -5.02 -0.78 -7.07
CA ASN A 24 -4.82 -2.05 -7.76
C ASN A 24 -4.79 -3.25 -6.80
N THR A 25 -4.23 -3.09 -5.60
CA THR A 25 -4.23 -4.13 -4.58
C THR A 25 -5.66 -4.38 -4.09
N ILE A 26 -6.39 -3.33 -3.74
CA ILE A 26 -7.79 -3.43 -3.28
C ILE A 26 -8.67 -4.12 -4.33
N ASP A 27 -8.52 -3.79 -5.61
CA ASP A 27 -9.28 -4.39 -6.71
C ASP A 27 -9.06 -5.91 -6.85
N GLN A 28 -7.93 -6.42 -6.37
CA GLN A 28 -7.59 -7.85 -6.40
C GLN A 28 -8.00 -8.61 -5.14
N LEU A 29 -8.33 -7.91 -4.05
CA LEU A 29 -8.71 -8.55 -2.80
C LEU A 29 -10.14 -9.08 -2.86
N SER A 30 -10.37 -10.15 -2.09
CA SER A 30 -11.66 -10.83 -1.99
C SER A 30 -12.03 -11.12 -0.54
N ALA A 31 -13.23 -11.67 -0.32
CA ALA A 31 -13.65 -12.12 1.01
C ALA A 31 -12.72 -13.17 1.64
N LYS A 32 -11.92 -13.90 0.83
CA LYS A 32 -10.94 -14.88 1.32
C LYS A 32 -9.73 -14.22 1.98
N ASP A 33 -9.48 -12.95 1.67
CA ASP A 33 -8.34 -12.19 2.14
C ASP A 33 -8.64 -11.44 3.44
N ASN A 34 -9.85 -11.62 3.98
CA ASN A 34 -10.26 -10.99 5.23
C ASN A 34 -9.36 -11.43 6.40
N GLY A 35 -8.92 -10.45 7.20
CA GLY A 35 -8.03 -10.69 8.34
C GLY A 35 -6.55 -10.83 7.97
N ARG A 36 -6.15 -10.52 6.73
CA ARG A 36 -4.74 -10.40 6.33
C ARG A 36 -4.25 -8.97 6.51
N PHE A 37 -2.96 -8.81 6.80
CA PHE A 37 -2.28 -7.52 6.72
C PHE A 37 -1.40 -7.52 5.48
N VAL A 38 -1.65 -6.60 4.54
CA VAL A 38 -0.90 -6.53 3.29
C VAL A 38 -0.39 -5.12 3.02
N ASP A 39 0.72 -5.04 2.31
CA ASP A 39 1.29 -3.77 1.87
C ASP A 39 0.63 -3.24 0.58
N TYR A 40 1.13 -2.11 0.07
CA TYR A 40 0.61 -1.46 -1.14
C TYR A 40 0.82 -2.26 -2.44
N LYS A 41 1.64 -3.32 -2.42
CA LYS A 41 1.85 -4.25 -3.54
C LYS A 41 1.00 -5.52 -3.40
N GLY A 42 0.32 -5.70 -2.27
CA GLY A 42 -0.43 -6.91 -1.93
C GLY A 42 0.42 -7.99 -1.23
N ASP A 43 1.66 -7.66 -0.85
CA ASP A 43 2.53 -8.58 -0.13
C ASP A 43 2.06 -8.68 1.33
N GLU A 44 1.94 -9.89 1.86
CA GLU A 44 1.50 -10.12 3.24
C GLU A 44 2.59 -9.77 4.25
N LEU A 45 2.20 -9.05 5.30
CA LEU A 45 3.04 -8.60 6.37
C LEU A 45 2.69 -9.33 7.67
N PRO A 46 3.68 -9.60 8.55
CA PRO A 46 3.39 -10.02 9.91
C PRO A 46 2.73 -8.88 10.70
N TRP A 47 1.93 -9.25 11.71
CA TRP A 47 1.32 -8.33 12.67
C TRP A 47 2.34 -7.69 13.60
#